data_AF-A0A356FY04-F1
#
_entry.id   AF-A0A356FY04-F1
#
_cell.length_a   1.000
_cell.length_b   1.000
_cell.length_c   1.000
_cell.angle_alpha   90.00
_cell.angle_beta   90.00
_cell.angle_gamma   90.00
#
_symmetry.space_group_name_H-M   'P 1'
#
loop_
_entity.id
_entity.type
_entity.pdbx_description
1 polymer ?
#
loop_
_entity_poly.entity_id
_entity_poly.type
_entity_poly.pdbx_seq_one_letter_code
_entity_poly.pdbx_strand_id
1 'polypeptide(L)'
;MDLQNLSLYQMSEEKMRWLAQRQSVLSQNIANANTPNYMPSDVEPLKFKEFVGESKHVPLTRTNPMHRTAASGDAKMVKTDPKHLSPVAD
;
A
#
# COMPACT_ATOMS: atom_id res chain seq x y z
N MET A 1 -21.96 -15.83 -0.47
CA MET A 1 -21.03 -14.95 0.27
C MET A 1 -21.23 -13.55 -0.26
N ASP A 2 -21.51 -12.60 0.61
CA ASP A 2 -21.69 -11.19 0.25
C ASP A 2 -20.31 -10.52 0.17
N LEU A 3 -19.94 -10.06 -1.03
CA LEU A 3 -18.65 -9.41 -1.31
C LEU A 3 -18.53 -8.07 -0.56
N GLN A 4 -19.66 -7.43 -0.21
CA GLN A 4 -19.68 -6.17 0.51
C GLN A 4 -19.25 -6.30 1.98
N ASN A 5 -19.28 -7.52 2.52
CA ASN A 5 -18.90 -7.82 3.91
C ASN A 5 -17.44 -8.26 4.07
N LEU A 6 -16.66 -8.32 2.99
CA LEU A 6 -15.22 -8.55 3.06
C LEU A 6 -14.54 -7.21 3.39
N SER A 7 -13.87 -7.13 4.55
CA SER A 7 -13.21 -5.89 5.01
C SER A 7 -12.27 -5.28 3.97
N LEU A 8 -11.55 -6.12 3.20
CA LEU A 8 -10.67 -5.68 2.12
C LEU A 8 -11.41 -4.94 0.99
N TYR A 9 -12.64 -5.34 0.69
CA TYR A 9 -13.43 -4.69 -0.36
C TYR A 9 -13.91 -3.31 0.10
N GLN A 10 -14.44 -3.22 1.33
CA GLN A 10 -14.83 -1.94 1.94
C GLN A 10 -13.66 -0.95 2.00
N MET A 11 -12.46 -1.44 2.34
CA MET A 11 -11.24 -0.64 2.36
C MET A 11 -10.80 -0.17 0.96
N SER A 12 -10.97 -1.03 -0.05
CA SER A 12 -10.66 -0.69 -1.43
C SER A 12 -11.60 0.39 -1.94
N GLU A 13 -12.89 0.28 -1.62
CA GLU A 13 -13.89 1.30 -1.94
C GLU A 13 -13.55 2.65 -1.28
N GLU A 14 -13.19 2.65 0.00
CA GLU A 14 -12.81 3.86 0.73
C GLU A 14 -11.56 4.53 0.12
N LYS A 15 -10.57 3.72 -0.28
CA LYS A 15 -9.40 4.22 -1.01
C LYS A 15 -9.79 4.85 -2.35
N MET A 16 -10.69 4.22 -3.11
CA MET A 16 -11.15 4.78 -4.39
C MET A 16 -11.88 6.11 -4.18
N ARG A 17 -12.73 6.19 -3.15
CA ARG A 17 -13.44 7.42 -2.76
C ARG A 17 -12.47 8.55 -2.42
N TRP A 18 -11.46 8.26 -1.59
CA TRP A 18 -10.40 9.22 -1.25
C TRP A 18 -9.62 9.70 -2.48
N LEU A 19 -9.24 8.78 -3.38
CA LEU A 19 -8.55 9.13 -4.63
C LEU A 19 -9.39 10.04 -5.53
N ALA A 20 -10.69 9.76 -5.66
CA ALA A 20 -11.59 10.58 -6.45
C ALA A 20 -11.73 12.01 -5.89
N GLN A 21 -11.83 12.14 -4.55
CA GLN A 21 -11.84 13.44 -3.88
C GLN A 21 -10.54 14.20 -4.14
N ARG A 22 -9.39 13.53 -3.99
CA ARG A 22 -8.08 14.14 -4.24
C ARG A 22 -7.93 14.60 -5.69
N GLN A 23 -8.38 13.80 -6.66
CA GLN A 23 -8.37 14.19 -8.06
C GLN A 23 -9.19 15.47 -8.31
N SER A 24 -10.34 15.61 -7.67
CA SER A 24 -11.15 16.84 -7.75
C SER A 24 -10.39 18.07 -7.23
N VAL A 25 -9.76 17.96 -6.05
CA VAL A 25 -8.96 19.05 -5.47
C VAL A 25 -7.77 19.40 -6.35
N LEU A 26 -7.04 18.40 -6.87
CA LEU A 26 -5.94 18.63 -7.81
C LEU A 26 -6.42 19.29 -9.10
N SER A 27 -7.58 18.90 -9.61
CA SER A 27 -8.16 19.52 -10.81
C SER A 27 -8.48 21.00 -10.56
N GLN A 28 -9.03 21.33 -9.38
CA GLN A 28 -9.28 22.71 -8.96
C GLN A 28 -7.96 23.50 -8.84
N ASN A 29 -6.92 22.90 -8.24
CA ASN A 29 -5.62 23.55 -8.13
C ASN A 29 -5.02 23.86 -9.51
N ILE A 30 -5.10 22.90 -10.44
CA ILE A 30 -4.61 23.06 -11.82
C ILE A 30 -5.40 24.16 -12.53
N ALA A 31 -6.73 24.18 -12.40
CA ALA A 31 -7.57 25.20 -13.03
C ALA A 31 -7.25 26.62 -12.55
N ASN A 32 -6.77 26.77 -11.31
CA ASN A 32 -6.43 28.07 -10.70
C ASN A 32 -4.92 28.33 -10.61
N ALA A 33 -4.09 27.52 -11.27
CA ALA A 33 -2.63 27.60 -11.13
C ALA A 33 -2.03 28.97 -11.52
N ASN A 34 -2.71 29.71 -12.40
CA ASN A 34 -2.28 31.04 -12.86
C ASN A 34 -3.04 32.20 -12.20
N THR A 35 -3.88 31.93 -11.21
CA THR A 35 -4.64 32.97 -10.50
C THR A 35 -3.74 33.62 -9.43
N PRO A 36 -3.48 34.94 -9.49
CA PRO A 36 -2.67 35.62 -8.48
C PRO A 36 -3.21 35.40 -7.06
N ASN A 37 -2.32 35.17 -6.10
CA ASN A 37 -2.64 34.90 -4.69
C ASN A 37 -3.47 33.62 -4.43
N TYR A 38 -3.58 32.70 -5.39
CA TYR A 38 -4.25 31.42 -5.16
C TYR A 38 -3.42 30.50 -4.26
N MET A 39 -4.06 29.92 -3.24
CA MET A 39 -3.45 28.96 -2.32
C MET A 39 -3.99 27.55 -2.59
N PRO A 40 -3.15 26.62 -3.07
CA PRO A 40 -3.58 25.24 -3.34
C PRO A 40 -3.84 24.47 -2.04
N SER A 41 -4.78 23.52 -2.12
CA SER A 41 -5.16 22.63 -1.01
C SER A 41 -4.93 21.16 -1.38
N ASP A 42 -4.92 20.26 -0.40
CA ASP A 42 -4.90 18.80 -0.62
C ASP A 42 -5.82 18.11 0.40
N VAL A 43 -6.14 16.85 0.16
CA VAL A 43 -6.95 16.01 1.05
C VAL A 43 -6.07 15.38 2.12
N GLU A 44 -6.59 15.24 3.34
CA GLU A 44 -5.86 14.56 4.43
C GLU A 44 -5.47 13.13 4.02
N PRO A 45 -4.24 12.67 4.33
CA PRO A 45 -3.81 11.33 3.94
C PRO A 45 -4.64 10.23 4.58
N LEU A 46 -5.08 9.27 3.77
CA LEU A 46 -5.71 8.05 4.27
C LEU A 46 -4.68 7.18 5.00
N LYS A 47 -4.83 7.03 6.32
CA LYS A 47 -3.94 6.22 7.17
C LYS A 47 -4.25 4.72 7.09
N PHE A 48 -4.03 4.14 5.90
CA PHE A 48 -4.37 2.75 5.59
C PHE A 48 -3.83 1.71 6.58
N LYS A 49 -2.63 1.94 7.13
CA LYS A 49 -1.98 1.03 8.09
C LYS A 49 -2.77 0.91 9.41
N GLU A 50 -3.47 1.96 9.81
CA GLU A 50 -4.28 1.95 11.05
C GLU A 50 -5.53 1.07 10.89
N PHE A 51 -6.05 0.95 9.65
CA PHE A 51 -7.23 0.12 9.33
C PHE A 51 -6.92 -1.37 9.15
N VAL A 52 -5.73 -1.71 8.63
CA VAL A 52 -5.30 -3.12 8.47
C VAL A 52 -4.96 -3.78 9.82
N GLY A 53 -4.77 -2.98 10.87
CA GLY A 53 -4.17 -3.43 12.11
C GLY A 53 -2.69 -3.78 11.92
N GLU A 54 -1.98 -3.96 13.03
CA GLU A 54 -0.65 -4.56 12.97
C GLU A 54 -0.80 -5.94 12.35
N SER A 55 0.00 -6.25 11.31
CA SER A 55 0.01 -7.57 10.69
C SER A 55 0.48 -8.59 11.73
N LYS A 56 -0.43 -9.08 12.56
CA LYS A 56 -0.16 -10.15 13.51
C LYS A 56 0.23 -11.34 12.65
N HIS A 57 1.51 -11.71 12.73
CA HIS A 57 2.03 -12.88 12.06
C HIS A 57 1.24 -14.08 12.58
N VAL A 58 0.26 -14.55 11.81
CA VAL A 58 -0.49 -15.76 12.16
C VAL A 58 0.47 -16.92 11.89
N PRO A 59 0.91 -17.67 12.91
CA PRO A 59 1.78 -18.81 12.68
C PRO A 59 1.03 -19.80 11.79
N LEU A 60 1.61 -20.12 10.64
CA LEU A 60 1.04 -21.11 9.74
C LEU A 60 1.20 -22.49 10.41
N THR A 61 0.09 -23.09 10.82
CA THR A 61 0.08 -24.47 11.32
C THR A 61 0.22 -25.44 10.14
N ARG A 62 1.18 -26.35 10.20
CA ARG A 62 1.36 -27.39 9.18
C ARG A 62 0.14 -28.30 9.13
N THR A 63 -0.62 -28.23 8.05
CA THR A 63 -1.84 -29.05 7.86
C THR A 63 -1.55 -30.49 7.45
N ASN A 64 -0.41 -30.76 6.80
CA ASN A 64 0.00 -32.09 6.38
C ASN A 64 1.52 -32.26 6.54
N PRO A 65 2.00 -33.41 7.08
CA PRO A 65 3.43 -33.70 7.23
C PRO A 65 4.28 -33.57 5.96
N MET A 66 3.70 -33.79 4.77
CA MET A 66 4.37 -33.65 3.46
C MET A 66 4.41 -32.21 2.94
N HIS A 67 3.72 -31.26 3.57
CA HIS A 67 3.81 -29.85 3.17
C HIS A 67 5.13 -29.25 3.64
N ARG A 68 5.82 -28.54 2.74
CA ARG A 68 7.10 -27.88 3.06
C ARG A 68 6.89 -26.85 4.15
N THR A 69 7.69 -26.91 5.19
CA THR A 69 7.91 -25.79 6.09
C THR A 69 8.72 -24.74 5.33
N ALA A 70 8.33 -23.47 5.42
CA ALA A 70 9.29 -22.40 5.16
C ALA A 70 10.46 -22.67 6.11
N ALA A 71 11.68 -22.76 5.58
CA ALA A 71 12.86 -22.89 6.41
C ALA A 71 12.94 -21.66 7.30
N SER A 72 12.45 -21.75 8.54
CA SER A 72 12.88 -20.90 9.63
C SER A 72 14.29 -21.33 10.04
N GLY A 73 15.21 -21.29 9.07
CA GLY A 73 16.62 -21.32 9.34
C GLY A 73 17.05 -19.88 9.59
N ASP A 74 17.93 -19.69 10.56
CA ASP A 74 18.75 -18.50 10.78
C ASP A 74 19.64 -18.16 9.56
N ALA A 75 19.05 -18.08 8.38
CA ALA A 75 19.69 -17.52 7.21
C ALA A 75 19.74 -16.02 7.43
N LYS A 76 20.84 -15.53 8.01
CA LYS A 76 21.19 -14.11 7.93
C LYS A 76 21.19 -13.73 6.46
N MET A 77 20.14 -13.03 6.01
CA MET A 77 20.12 -12.44 4.69
C MET A 77 21.26 -11.42 4.63
N VAL A 78 22.33 -11.79 3.93
CA VAL A 78 23.44 -10.88 3.63
C VAL A 78 22.99 -10.03 2.44
N LYS A 79 23.22 -8.71 2.53
CA LYS A 79 22.96 -7.80 1.41
C LYS A 79 23.69 -8.33 0.17
N THR A 80 22.95 -8.54 -0.91
CA THR A 80 23.51 -8.88 -2.22
C THR A 80 24.48 -7.77 -2.65
N ASP A 81 25.61 -8.14 -3.26
CA ASP A 81 26.62 -7.20 -3.74
C ASP A 81 25.95 -6.12 -4.62
N PRO A 82 26.25 -4.82 -4.41
CA PRO A 82 25.65 -3.72 -5.18
C PRO A 82 25.80 -3.84 -6.70
N LYS A 83 26.73 -4.65 -7.23
CA LYS A 83 26.79 -4.99 -8.67
C LYS A 83 25.57 -5.78 -9.18
N HIS A 84 24.81 -6.36 -8.26
CA HIS A 84 23.57 -7.11 -8.55
C HIS A 84 22.33 -6.20 -8.51
N LEU A 85 22.48 -4.94 -8.08
CA LEU A 85 21.40 -3.95 -8.10
C LEU A 85 21.67 -2.88 -9.15
N SER A 86 21.07 -3.11 -10.32
CA SER A 86 20.61 -2.17 -11.37
C SER A 86 21.12 -2.57 -12.77
N PRO A 87 20.29 -2.39 -13.82
CA PRO A 87 20.87 -2.14 -15.13
C PRO A 87 21.54 -0.76 -15.06
N VAL A 88 22.85 -0.75 -15.32
CA VAL A 88 23.59 0.46 -15.68
C VAL A 88 22.81 1.14 -16.81
N ALA A 89 22.42 2.40 -16.61
CA ALA A 89 21.97 3.24 -17.70
C ALA A 89 23.20 3.64 -18.52
N ASP A 90 23.18 3.38 -19.83
CA ASP A 90 24.11 3.97 -20.80
C ASP A 90 23.96 5.51 -20.84
#